data_AF-A0A7C3RGV1-F1
#
_entry.id   AF-A0A7C3RGV1-F1
#
_cell.length_a   1.000
_cell.length_b   1.000
_cell.length_c   1.000
_cell.angle_alpha   90.00
_cell.angle_beta   90.00
_cell.angle_gamma   90.00
#
_symmetry.space_group_name_H-M   'P 1'
#
loop_
_entity.id
_entity.type
_entity.pdbx_description
1 polymer ?
#
loop_
_entity_poly.entity_id
_entity_poly.type
_entity_poly.pdbx_seq_one_letter_code
_entity_poly.pdbx_strand_id
1 'polypeptide(L)'
;VDVLRSVVAFFRRESCGKCVPCRVGGEKIYNLINSINDSGPDIVDKLMDMALYMQQTSFCALGQSYIMPIASAIKYFKDEIIEHTYGKCRTNRCYLGKAVEPAELAV
;
A
#
# COMPACT_ATOMS: atom_id res chain seq x y z
N VAL A 1 6.04 4.05 -6.27
CA VAL A 1 5.48 3.37 -5.05
C VAL A 1 4.79 4.36 -4.10
N ASP A 2 5.26 5.60 -3.99
CA ASP A 2 4.74 6.58 -3.00
C ASP A 2 3.26 6.94 -3.20
N VAL A 3 2.79 7.02 -4.44
CA VAL A 3 1.36 7.27 -4.74
C VAL A 3 0.48 6.15 -4.19
N LEU A 4 0.88 4.88 -4.36
CA LEU A 4 0.18 3.73 -3.79
C LEU A 4 0.10 3.85 -2.26
N ARG A 5 1.22 4.18 -1.60
CA ARG A 5 1.25 4.42 -0.16
C ARG A 5 0.28 5.52 0.25
N SER A 6 0.27 6.65 -0.46
CA SER A 6 -0.60 7.79 -0.14
C SER A 6 -2.08 7.42 -0.23
N VAL A 7 -2.49 6.74 -1.29
CA VAL A 7 -3.88 6.29 -1.47
C VAL A 7 -4.28 5.26 -0.40
N VAL A 8 -3.41 4.30 -0.08
CA VAL A 8 -3.67 3.34 0.99
C VAL A 8 -3.75 4.04 2.35
N ALA A 9 -2.87 5.01 2.62
CA ALA A 9 -2.91 5.80 3.85
C ALA A 9 -4.21 6.60 4.00
N PHE A 10 -4.75 7.12 2.89
CA PHE A 10 -6.05 7.77 2.86
C PHE A 10 -7.16 6.78 3.25
N PHE A 11 -7.28 5.62 2.58
CA PHE A 11 -8.32 4.65 2.93
C PHE A 11 -8.19 4.12 4.36
N ARG A 12 -6.97 4.03 4.87
CA ARG A 12 -6.68 3.64 6.25
C ARG A 12 -7.20 4.69 7.24
N ARG A 13 -6.89 5.96 6.99
CA ARG A 13 -7.35 7.08 7.81
C ARG A 13 -8.87 7.24 7.80
N GLU A 14 -9.49 7.08 6.64
CA GLU A 14 -10.94 7.20 6.45
C GLU A 14 -11.71 5.93 6.84
N SER A 15 -11.03 4.90 7.39
CA SER A 15 -11.71 3.73 7.92
C SER A 15 -12.57 4.12 9.12
N CYS A 16 -13.88 3.85 9.04
CA CYS A 16 -14.79 4.01 10.19
C CYS A 16 -14.56 2.97 11.30
N GLY A 17 -13.68 1.98 11.08
CA GLY A 17 -13.31 0.98 12.07
C GLY A 17 -14.35 -0.12 12.33
N LYS A 18 -15.49 -0.17 11.63
CA LYS A 18 -16.58 -1.11 11.93
C LYS A 18 -16.25 -2.58 11.68
N CYS A 19 -15.63 -2.90 10.54
CA CYS A 19 -15.30 -4.28 10.18
C CYS A 19 -13.80 -4.56 10.32
N VAL A 20 -13.47 -5.74 10.88
CA VAL A 20 -12.09 -6.22 11.09
C VAL A 20 -11.25 -6.23 9.81
N PRO A 21 -11.72 -6.76 8.66
CA PRO A 21 -10.90 -6.77 7.43
C PRO A 21 -10.49 -5.36 6.99
N CYS A 22 -11.37 -4.35 7.10
CA CYS A 22 -10.99 -2.97 6.79
C CYS A 22 -10.05 -2.36 7.83
N ARG A 23 -10.40 -2.42 9.12
CA ARG A 23 -9.65 -1.76 10.21
C ARG A 23 -8.24 -2.35 10.37
N VAL A 24 -8.13 -3.67 10.39
CA VAL A 24 -6.85 -4.38 10.61
C VAL A 24 -6.13 -4.61 9.29
N GLY A 25 -6.85 -4.95 8.23
CA GLY A 25 -6.25 -5.17 6.91
C GLY A 25 -5.63 -3.89 6.33
N GLY A 26 -6.28 -2.74 6.50
CA GLY A 26 -5.74 -1.45 6.07
C GLY A 26 -4.41 -1.10 6.73
N GLU A 27 -4.29 -1.30 8.04
CA GLU A 27 -3.02 -1.15 8.78
C GLU A 27 -1.94 -2.11 8.27
N LYS A 28 -2.29 -3.39 8.05
CA LYS A 28 -1.34 -4.39 7.55
C LYS A 28 -0.82 -4.06 6.15
N ILE A 29 -1.71 -3.69 5.22
CA ILE A 29 -1.32 -3.28 3.86
C ILE A 29 -0.42 -2.06 3.92
N TYR A 30 -0.77 -1.05 4.71
CA TYR A 30 0.03 0.16 4.86
C TYR A 30 1.44 -0.15 5.39
N ASN A 31 1.55 -1.02 6.39
CA ASN A 31 2.84 -1.42 6.96
C ASN A 31 3.67 -2.24 5.97
N LEU A 32 3.06 -3.16 5.21
CA LEU A 32 3.75 -3.91 4.14
C LEU A 32 4.38 -2.96 3.11
N ILE A 33 3.64 -1.93 2.68
CA ILE A 33 4.17 -0.94 1.74
C ILE A 33 5.29 -0.12 2.38
N ASN A 34 5.19 0.22 3.67
CA ASN A 34 6.25 0.96 4.36
C ASN A 34 7.53 0.16 4.57
N SER A 35 7.42 -1.15 4.75
CA SER A 35 8.55 -2.08 4.89
C SER A 35 8.95 -2.70 3.55
N ILE A 36 8.61 -2.09 2.41
CA ILE A 36 8.87 -2.70 1.09
C ILE A 36 10.36 -2.95 0.85
N ASN A 37 11.23 -2.07 1.36
CA ASN A 37 12.68 -2.19 1.24
C ASN A 37 13.26 -3.40 1.99
N ASP A 38 12.55 -3.86 3.02
CA ASP A 38 12.89 -5.02 3.84
C ASP A 38 12.08 -6.28 3.44
N SER A 39 11.25 -6.15 2.40
CA SER A 39 10.37 -7.23 1.94
C SER A 39 11.01 -8.04 0.82
N GLY A 40 10.48 -9.24 0.57
CA GLY A 40 10.85 -10.06 -0.59
C GLY A 40 10.00 -9.74 -1.83
N PRO A 41 10.33 -10.35 -2.98
CA PRO A 41 9.55 -10.22 -4.22
C PRO A 41 8.11 -10.76 -4.08
N ASP A 42 7.86 -11.58 -3.06
CA ASP A 42 6.54 -12.11 -2.69
C ASP A 42 5.59 -11.03 -2.13
N ILE A 43 6.07 -9.80 -1.90
CA ILE A 43 5.21 -8.68 -1.47
C ILE A 43 4.05 -8.42 -2.43
N VAL A 44 4.25 -8.62 -3.73
CA VAL A 44 3.21 -8.42 -4.75
C VAL A 44 2.02 -9.33 -4.49
N ASP A 45 2.29 -10.62 -4.25
CA ASP A 45 1.26 -11.63 -4.00
C ASP A 45 0.59 -11.36 -2.65
N LYS A 46 1.37 -11.05 -1.61
CA LYS A 46 0.84 -10.67 -0.28
C LYS A 46 -0.12 -9.48 -0.35
N LEU A 47 0.24 -8.42 -1.09
CA LEU A 47 -0.62 -7.24 -1.25
C LEU A 47 -1.90 -7.60 -1.99
N MET A 48 -1.81 -8.39 -3.06
CA MET A 48 -2.96 -8.79 -3.86
C MET A 48 -3.92 -9.70 -3.07
N ASP A 49 -3.41 -10.71 -2.38
CA ASP A 49 -4.20 -11.65 -1.58
C ASP A 49 -4.94 -10.92 -0.45
N MET A 50 -4.26 -10.02 0.26
CA MET A 50 -4.88 -9.22 1.30
C MET A 50 -5.98 -8.31 0.75
N ALA A 51 -5.73 -7.67 -0.39
CA ALA A 51 -6.68 -6.77 -1.00
C ALA A 51 -7.92 -7.51 -1.53
N LEU A 52 -7.75 -8.71 -2.11
CA LEU A 52 -8.87 -9.58 -2.52
C LEU A 52 -9.68 -10.06 -1.31
N TYR A 53 -9.01 -10.48 -0.24
CA TYR A 53 -9.68 -10.86 1.00
C TYR A 53 -10.51 -9.70 1.55
N MET A 54 -9.95 -8.49 1.59
CA MET A 54 -10.67 -7.29 2.03
C MET A 54 -11.84 -6.94 1.12
N GLN A 55 -11.69 -7.10 -0.20
CA GLN A 55 -12.77 -6.89 -1.17
C GLN A 55 -13.96 -7.82 -0.92
N GLN A 56 -13.70 -9.09 -0.59
CA GLN A 56 -14.77 -10.08 -0.42
C GLN A 56 -15.43 -10.03 0.97
N THR A 57 -14.70 -9.57 2.00
CA THR A 57 -15.14 -9.71 3.40
C THR A 57 -15.44 -8.39 4.10
N SER A 58 -15.10 -7.24 3.52
CA SER A 58 -15.43 -5.94 4.09
C SER A 58 -16.90 -5.61 3.96
N PHE A 59 -17.45 -5.01 5.03
CA PHE A 59 -18.88 -4.69 5.13
C PHE A 59 -19.35 -3.60 4.16
N CYS A 60 -18.52 -2.59 3.88
CA CYS A 60 -18.89 -1.45 3.04
C CYS A 60 -17.89 -1.23 1.90
N ALA A 61 -18.29 -0.43 0.91
CA ALA A 61 -17.52 -0.15 -0.29
C ALA A 61 -16.10 0.38 0.00
N LEU A 62 -15.92 1.27 1.00
CA LEU A 62 -14.59 1.80 1.34
C LEU A 62 -13.61 0.69 1.72
N GLY A 63 -14.04 -0.28 2.53
CA GLY A 63 -13.20 -1.42 2.88
C GLY A 63 -12.88 -2.32 1.70
N GLN A 64 -13.81 -2.41 0.74
CA GLN A 64 -13.62 -3.18 -0.48
C GLN A 64 -12.72 -2.48 -1.51
N SER A 65 -12.65 -1.14 -1.49
CA SER A 65 -11.93 -0.32 -2.47
C SER A 65 -10.41 -0.42 -2.40
N TYR A 66 -9.82 -1.00 -1.34
CA TYR A 66 -8.36 -1.18 -1.22
C TYR A 66 -7.75 -1.94 -2.39
N ILE A 67 -8.51 -2.85 -3.01
CA ILE A 67 -8.08 -3.59 -4.21
C ILE A 67 -7.81 -2.69 -5.42
N MET A 68 -8.51 -1.56 -5.54
CA MET A 68 -8.41 -0.70 -6.72
C MET A 68 -7.00 -0.13 -6.92
N PRO A 69 -6.40 0.59 -5.95
CA PRO A 69 -5.04 1.10 -6.11
C PRO A 69 -3.99 -0.01 -6.15
N ILE A 70 -4.19 -1.11 -5.40
CA ILE A 70 -3.22 -2.21 -5.33
C ILE A 70 -3.16 -2.97 -6.65
N ALA A 71 -4.30 -3.41 -7.17
CA ALA A 71 -4.36 -4.13 -8.43
C ALA A 71 -3.87 -3.25 -9.60
N SER A 72 -4.19 -1.95 -9.59
CA SER A 72 -3.68 -1.01 -10.59
C SER A 72 -2.16 -0.86 -10.51
N ALA A 73 -1.62 -0.64 -9.30
CA ALA A 73 -0.19 -0.50 -9.09
C ALA A 73 0.58 -1.76 -9.51
N ILE A 74 0.07 -2.95 -9.15
CA ILE A 74 0.66 -4.23 -9.55
C ILE A 74 0.56 -4.40 -11.07
N LYS A 75 -0.57 -4.09 -11.70
CA LYS A 75 -0.75 -4.28 -13.15
C LYS A 75 0.21 -3.44 -13.99
N TYR A 76 0.42 -2.19 -13.61
CA TYR A 76 1.16 -1.22 -14.44
C TYR A 76 2.58 -0.96 -13.97
N PHE A 77 2.88 -1.19 -12.68
CA PHE A 77 4.14 -0.81 -12.05
C PHE A 77 4.76 -1.96 -11.24
N LYS A 78 4.47 -3.23 -11.57
CA LYS A 78 5.01 -4.41 -10.88
C LYS A 78 6.53 -4.34 -10.74
N ASP A 79 7.22 -4.03 -11.82
CA ASP A 79 8.69 -4.01 -11.86
C ASP A 79 9.24 -2.94 -10.91
N GLU A 80 8.59 -1.77 -10.82
CA GLU A 80 8.98 -0.72 -9.89
C GLU A 80 8.79 -1.14 -8.43
N ILE A 81 7.69 -1.84 -8.13
CA ILE A 81 7.42 -2.40 -6.79
C ILE A 81 8.51 -3.41 -6.41
N ILE A 82 8.85 -4.32 -7.32
CA ILE A 82 9.90 -5.33 -7.11
C ILE A 82 11.27 -4.68 -6.96
N GLU A 83 11.61 -3.64 -7.73
CA GLU A 83 12.89 -2.94 -7.55
C GLU A 83 13.05 -2.33 -6.16
N HIS A 84 11.96 -1.79 -5.59
CA HIS A 84 11.98 -1.25 -4.23
C HIS A 84 12.27 -2.32 -3.18
N THR A 85 11.93 -3.60 -3.43
CA THR A 85 12.30 -4.70 -2.50
C THR A 85 13.81 -4.95 -2.44
N TYR A 86 14.56 -4.44 -3.41
CA TYR A 86 16.03 -4.47 -3.40
C TYR A 86 16.63 -3.13 -2.99
N GLY A 87 15.83 -2.21 -2.44
CA GLY A 87 16.24 -0.86 -2.05
C GLY A 87 16.58 0.03 -3.25
N LYS A 88 16.12 -0.31 -4.46
CA LYS A 88 16.36 0.48 -5.68
C LYS A 88 15.13 1.29 -6.03
N CYS A 89 15.31 2.60 -6.20
CA CYS A 89 14.24 3.51 -6.61
C CYS A 89 14.67 4.26 -7.88
N ARG A 90 13.96 4.04 -9.00
CA ARG A 90 14.28 4.68 -10.31
C ARG A 90 14.29 6.21 -10.24
N THR A 91 13.46 6.79 -9.38
CA THR A 91 13.30 8.24 -9.25
C THR A 91 14.26 8.87 -8.23
N ASN A 92 15.00 8.08 -7.45
CA ASN A 92 15.85 8.52 -6.35
C ASN A 92 15.14 9.44 -5.33
N ARG A 93 13.81 9.31 -5.17
CA ARG A 93 12.99 10.15 -4.27
C ARG A 93 12.11 9.34 -3.31
N CYS A 94 12.52 8.13 -2.95
CA CYS A 94 11.68 7.25 -2.14
C CYS A 94 11.50 7.78 -0.70
N TYR A 95 10.25 7.94 -0.26
CA TYR A 95 9.91 8.40 1.09
C TYR A 95 9.73 7.26 2.11
N LEU A 96 10.06 6.02 1.71
CA LEU A 96 9.88 4.78 2.49
C LEU A 96 11.11 4.45 3.36
N GLY A 97 11.76 5.49 3.89
CA GLY A 97 13.03 5.45 4.63
C GLY A 97 14.20 5.73 3.68
N LYS A 98 14.81 6.91 3.64
CA LYS A 98 15.18 7.86 4.70
C LYS A 98 14.20 9.01 4.90
N ALA A 99 14.20 9.58 6.12
CA ALA A 99 13.29 10.61 6.59
C ALA A 99 13.17 11.78 5.62
N VAL A 100 11.94 12.10 5.24
CA VAL A 100 11.59 13.37 4.64
C VAL A 100 10.61 14.05 5.56
N GLU A 101 10.96 15.28 5.94
CA GLU A 101 10.17 16.16 6.80
C GLU A 101 8.75 16.34 6.23
N PRO A 102 7.71 16.48 7.10
CA PRO A 102 6.30 16.57 6.69
C PRO A 102 5.96 17.66 5.66
N ALA A 103 6.86 18.62 5.43
CA ALA A 103 6.69 19.74 4.53
C ALA A 103 6.79 19.37 3.03
N GLU A 104 7.38 18.24 2.65
CA GLU A 104 7.55 17.86 1.22
C GLU A 104 6.36 17.05 0.66
N LEU A 105 5.35 16.73 1.48
CA LEU A 105 4.15 16.01 1.06
C LEU A 105 3.00 16.92 0.59
N ALA A 106 3.22 18.25 0.54
CA ALA A 106 2.20 19.26 0.23
C ALA A 106 2.50 20.03 -1.07
N VAL A 107 2.78 19.29 -2.15
CA VAL A 107 2.71 19.79 -3.54
C VAL A 107 1.56 19.10 -4.27
#